data_AF-A0AAW9WNF9-F1
#
_entry.id   AF-A0AAW9WNF9-F1
#
_cell.length_a   1.000
_cell.length_b   1.000
_cell.length_c   1.000
_cell.angle_alpha   90.00
_cell.angle_beta   90.00
_cell.angle_gamma   90.00
#
_symmetry.space_group_name_H-M   'P 1'
#
loop_
_entity.id
_entity.type
_entity.pdbx_description
1 polymer ?
#
loop_
_entity_poly.entity_id
_entity_poly.type
_entity_poly.pdbx_seq_one_letter_code
_entity_poly.pdbx_strand_id
1 'polypeptide(L)'
;MNKKIILFSALLLTAALSACSSRQASPVPADDPAATVEGVTEEPMAEEPMAASQNTGTEIPSDVSECTGRFLKSTGGDGILVIDDYGPVCFSYASDDRSVLNTLEDGDAVSMKTGLIMETWPGQTTVYGCELLRKGSRASIDPHTLASLMEMGQIEKAPLSPMFYARDTLFISTDRAAHPTCGTEDGSFSSIIDPLIVPSENGQANFGGKGDGYISLWDGAMAVRTGDSYTLFLSDGTVEYEGHFFQESDLSEDTLEWLEFYNGLPEEDRLSISYVPHELLPKGDPGTAKETDSPVS
;
A
#
# COMPACT_ATOMS: atom_id res chain seq x y z
N MET A 1 -2.13 -34.07 -38.88
CA MET A 1 -0.87 -34.34 -39.63
C MET A 1 -0.10 -33.03 -39.77
N ASN A 2 1.13 -33.00 -39.25
CA ASN A 2 2.29 -32.14 -39.60
C ASN A 2 2.15 -30.60 -39.43
N LYS A 3 3.14 -29.82 -39.00
CA LYS A 3 4.52 -29.96 -38.45
C LYS A 3 4.95 -28.50 -38.13
N LYS A 4 5.58 -28.21 -36.99
CA LYS A 4 7.01 -27.79 -36.80
C LYS A 4 7.03 -27.21 -35.37
N ILE A 5 7.69 -27.74 -34.33
CA ILE A 5 9.11 -28.09 -34.08
C ILE A 5 10.07 -26.99 -34.51
N ILE A 6 10.51 -26.20 -33.53
CA ILE A 6 11.77 -25.46 -33.55
C ILE A 6 12.48 -25.78 -32.22
N LEU A 7 13.61 -26.49 -32.35
CA LEU A 7 14.61 -26.71 -31.31
C LEU A 7 15.43 -25.42 -31.12
N PHE A 8 15.85 -25.14 -29.89
CA PHE A 8 17.13 -24.46 -29.65
C PHE A 8 17.96 -25.28 -28.65
N SER A 9 19.11 -25.76 -29.15
CA SER A 9 20.12 -26.51 -28.42
C SER A 9 21.13 -25.57 -27.75
N ALA A 10 21.40 -25.88 -26.49
CA ALA A 10 22.64 -25.84 -25.71
C ALA A 10 23.79 -24.85 -26.09
N LEU A 11 24.26 -24.12 -25.07
CA LEU A 11 25.69 -24.00 -24.84
C LEU A 11 26.02 -24.11 -23.34
N LEU A 12 26.70 -25.19 -22.99
CA LEU A 12 27.36 -25.45 -21.71
C LEU A 12 28.67 -24.63 -21.68
N LEU A 13 28.96 -23.93 -20.60
CA LEU A 13 30.34 -23.56 -20.27
C LEU A 13 30.61 -23.74 -18.78
N THR A 14 31.17 -24.91 -18.44
CA THR A 14 31.86 -25.19 -17.19
C THR A 14 33.31 -24.73 -17.30
N ALA A 15 33.81 -23.98 -16.33
CA ALA A 15 35.24 -23.88 -16.06
C ALA A 15 35.47 -23.84 -14.55
N ALA A 16 36.18 -24.86 -14.06
CA ALA A 16 36.69 -24.97 -12.70
C ALA A 16 38.22 -24.86 -12.74
N LEU A 17 38.81 -24.02 -11.88
CA LEU A 17 40.21 -24.07 -11.40
C LEU A 17 40.20 -23.34 -10.04
N SER A 18 40.27 -24.01 -8.90
CA SER A 18 41.48 -24.55 -8.23
C SER A 18 42.53 -23.49 -7.88
N ALA A 19 42.64 -23.17 -6.60
CA ALA A 19 43.91 -22.81 -5.96
C ALA A 19 43.80 -22.99 -4.43
N CYS A 20 44.45 -24.06 -3.95
CA CYS A 20 44.79 -24.28 -2.56
C CYS A 20 45.72 -23.17 -2.06
N SER A 21 45.54 -22.70 -0.82
CA SER A 21 46.69 -22.20 -0.06
C SER A 21 46.54 -22.51 1.42
N SER A 22 47.28 -23.53 1.81
CA SER A 22 47.53 -23.99 3.16
C SER A 22 48.25 -22.88 3.95
N ARG A 23 47.70 -22.46 5.10
CA ARG A 23 48.53 -21.80 6.12
C ARG A 23 49.01 -22.84 7.12
N GLN A 24 50.33 -23.03 7.10
CA GLN A 24 51.12 -23.74 8.09
C GLN A 24 50.76 -23.31 9.52
N ALA A 25 50.34 -24.26 10.34
CA ALA A 25 50.66 -24.25 11.76
C ALA A 25 51.93 -25.10 11.93
N SER A 26 52.97 -24.49 12.49
CA SER A 26 54.12 -25.20 13.05
C SER A 26 54.29 -24.83 14.52
N PRO A 27 54.93 -25.70 15.31
CA PRO A 27 54.38 -26.16 16.59
C PRO A 27 55.27 -25.77 17.78
N VAL A 28 54.98 -26.41 18.93
CA VAL A 28 55.88 -26.75 20.07
C VAL A 28 55.77 -25.79 21.29
N PRO A 29 55.84 -26.28 22.54
CA PRO A 29 55.38 -27.55 23.13
C PRO A 29 54.59 -27.36 24.46
N ALA A 30 54.06 -28.47 24.96
CA ALA A 30 53.67 -28.63 26.35
C ALA A 30 54.89 -28.80 27.26
N ASP A 31 54.81 -28.25 28.47
CA ASP A 31 55.43 -28.80 29.69
C ASP A 31 54.50 -28.48 30.88
N ASP A 32 54.06 -29.54 31.53
CA ASP A 32 53.35 -29.65 32.82
C ASP A 32 54.44 -29.87 33.93
N PRO A 33 54.15 -30.10 35.22
CA PRO A 33 53.04 -29.72 36.09
C PRO A 33 53.52 -29.13 37.46
N ALA A 34 52.56 -28.90 38.37
CA ALA A 34 52.62 -29.07 39.83
C ALA A 34 52.37 -27.79 40.66
N ALA A 35 51.18 -27.71 41.25
CA ALA A 35 51.00 -27.71 42.71
C ALA A 35 49.52 -27.73 43.09
N THR A 36 49.14 -28.87 43.65
CA THR A 36 47.96 -29.23 44.45
C THR A 36 47.58 -28.18 45.49
N VAL A 37 46.28 -27.87 45.65
CA VAL A 37 45.58 -27.86 46.96
C VAL A 37 44.10 -28.18 46.73
N GLU A 38 43.63 -29.17 47.49
CA GLU A 38 42.27 -29.69 47.56
C GLU A 38 41.26 -28.75 48.24
N GLY A 39 39.98 -28.96 47.93
CA GLY A 39 38.85 -28.39 48.66
C GLY A 39 37.52 -28.95 48.16
N VAL A 40 37.20 -30.16 48.62
CA VAL A 40 35.99 -30.94 48.32
C VAL A 40 34.71 -30.24 48.82
N THR A 41 33.67 -30.19 47.99
CA THR A 41 32.26 -30.44 48.36
C THR A 41 31.43 -30.71 47.09
N GLU A 42 31.22 -31.99 46.82
CA GLU A 42 30.11 -32.55 46.02
C GLU A 42 28.81 -32.45 46.85
N GLU A 43 27.56 -32.30 46.36
CA GLU A 43 26.80 -32.78 45.19
C GLU A 43 25.34 -32.18 45.32
N PRO A 44 24.30 -32.45 44.47
CA PRO A 44 24.26 -33.03 43.12
C PRO A 44 23.30 -32.31 42.11
N MET A 45 23.52 -32.62 40.82
CA MET A 45 22.56 -32.87 39.73
C MET A 45 21.34 -31.97 39.46
N ALA A 46 21.38 -31.29 38.31
CA ALA A 46 20.34 -31.37 37.28
C ALA A 46 20.94 -31.04 35.88
N GLU A 47 21.26 -32.07 35.10
CA GLU A 47 21.21 -32.02 33.62
C GLU A 47 19.73 -32.20 33.23
N GLU A 48 19.11 -31.49 32.29
CA GLU A 48 19.27 -31.40 30.82
C GLU A 48 18.20 -30.39 30.30
N PRO A 49 18.05 -30.10 28.99
CA PRO A 49 19.00 -30.07 27.88
C PRO A 49 18.96 -28.72 27.13
N MET A 50 19.83 -28.62 26.13
CA MET A 50 19.91 -27.52 25.17
C MET A 50 18.59 -27.28 24.41
N ALA A 51 18.20 -26.02 24.28
CA ALA A 51 17.47 -25.54 23.12
C ALA A 51 18.09 -24.21 22.69
N ALA A 52 18.84 -24.28 21.59
CA ALA A 52 19.30 -23.13 20.85
C ALA A 52 18.10 -22.25 20.49
N SER A 53 18.15 -21.00 20.92
CA SER A 53 17.65 -19.91 20.10
C SER A 53 18.76 -18.88 20.09
N GLN A 54 19.74 -19.08 19.19
CA GLN A 54 20.52 -17.95 18.71
C GLN A 54 19.56 -17.10 17.90
N ASN A 55 18.85 -16.22 18.60
CA ASN A 55 18.23 -15.08 17.99
C ASN A 55 19.37 -14.33 17.32
N THR A 56 19.49 -14.40 16.00
CA THR A 56 20.28 -13.47 15.21
C THR A 56 19.56 -12.13 15.26
N GLY A 57 19.52 -11.55 16.47
CA GLY A 57 19.00 -10.22 16.71
C GLY A 57 20.01 -9.26 16.12
N THR A 58 19.67 -8.67 14.99
CA THR A 58 20.26 -7.40 14.58
C THR A 58 20.23 -6.49 15.80
N GLU A 59 21.41 -6.14 16.35
CA GLU A 59 21.48 -5.23 17.50
C GLU A 59 20.79 -3.92 17.10
N ILE A 60 19.65 -3.63 17.74
CA ILE A 60 18.89 -2.41 17.52
C ILE A 60 19.67 -1.29 18.21
N PRO A 61 20.14 -0.26 17.47
CA PRO A 61 20.85 0.86 18.09
C PRO A 61 19.98 1.59 19.13
N SER A 62 20.63 2.23 20.10
CA SER A 62 19.94 3.03 21.13
C SER A 62 19.19 4.23 20.58
N ASP A 63 19.55 4.68 19.37
CA ASP A 63 19.08 5.94 18.78
C ASP A 63 17.97 5.72 17.75
N VAL A 64 17.31 4.56 17.83
CA VAL A 64 16.20 4.20 16.94
C VAL A 64 14.94 4.96 17.34
N SER A 65 14.34 5.63 16.37
CA SER A 65 13.07 6.34 16.50
C SER A 65 11.97 5.61 15.75
N GLU A 66 10.78 5.56 16.32
CA GLU A 66 9.60 5.05 15.65
C GLU A 66 8.95 6.16 14.82
N CYS A 67 8.73 5.89 13.55
CA CYS A 67 8.15 6.83 12.59
C CYS A 67 7.01 6.15 11.84
N THR A 68 5.91 6.86 11.65
CA THR A 68 4.79 6.42 10.83
C THR A 68 4.83 7.09 9.47
N GLY A 69 4.39 6.40 8.43
CA GLY A 69 4.33 6.97 7.09
C GLY A 69 3.67 6.06 6.07
N ARG A 70 3.80 6.41 4.79
CA ARG A 70 3.33 5.61 3.65
C ARG A 70 4.50 4.91 2.99
N PHE A 71 4.37 3.60 2.78
CA PHE A 71 5.37 2.79 2.10
C PHE A 71 5.28 2.94 0.58
N LEU A 72 6.42 2.96 -0.10
CA LEU A 72 6.55 2.91 -1.55
C LEU A 72 7.64 1.91 -1.95
N LYS A 73 7.36 1.11 -2.98
CA LYS A 73 8.36 0.25 -3.60
C LYS A 73 9.37 1.11 -4.36
N SER A 74 10.64 0.91 -4.01
CA SER A 74 11.75 1.59 -4.67
C SER A 74 12.21 0.82 -5.90
N THR A 75 12.70 1.53 -6.92
CA THR A 75 13.49 0.95 -8.02
C THR A 75 14.92 0.61 -7.60
N GLY A 76 15.37 1.14 -6.45
CA GLY A 76 16.69 0.87 -5.88
C GLY A 76 16.68 0.88 -4.35
N GLY A 77 17.26 -0.15 -3.73
CA GLY A 77 17.20 -0.34 -2.27
C GLY A 77 15.98 -1.16 -1.84
N ASP A 78 15.66 -1.14 -0.54
CA ASP A 78 14.61 -1.98 0.04
C ASP A 78 13.22 -1.31 0.04
N GLY A 79 13.16 0.03 -0.04
CA GLY A 79 11.91 0.78 -0.12
C GLY A 79 12.07 2.27 0.18
N ILE A 80 10.95 3.00 0.08
CA ILE A 80 10.83 4.41 0.47
C ILE A 80 9.72 4.53 1.51
N LEU A 81 9.99 5.28 2.57
CA LEU A 81 9.00 5.68 3.57
C LEU A 81 8.71 7.17 3.37
N VAL A 82 7.47 7.51 3.05
CA VAL A 82 7.00 8.91 3.02
C VAL A 82 6.47 9.24 4.42
N ILE A 83 7.26 9.98 5.19
CA ILE A 83 6.92 10.37 6.56
C ILE A 83 6.13 11.68 6.51
N ASP A 84 5.01 11.73 7.23
CA ASP A 84 4.17 12.92 7.32
C ASP A 84 5.00 14.12 7.84
N ASP A 85 4.83 15.30 7.22
CA ASP A 85 5.57 16.55 7.52
C ASP A 85 7.12 16.52 7.39
N TYR A 86 7.72 15.39 7.00
CA TYR A 86 9.16 15.27 6.73
C TYR A 86 9.47 15.00 5.24
N GLY A 87 8.67 14.15 4.60
CA GLY A 87 8.84 13.77 3.19
C GLY A 87 9.45 12.37 2.99
N PRO A 88 9.88 12.06 1.75
CA PRO A 88 10.35 10.74 1.37
C PRO A 88 11.75 10.43 1.91
N VAL A 89 11.90 9.22 2.43
CA VAL A 89 13.14 8.65 2.96
C VAL A 89 13.37 7.28 2.34
N CYS A 90 14.44 7.13 1.56
CA CYS A 90 14.91 5.83 1.09
C CYS A 90 15.50 5.06 2.27
N PHE A 91 15.17 3.78 2.39
CA PHE A 91 15.71 2.96 3.47
C PHE A 91 16.37 1.68 2.98
N SER A 92 17.31 1.21 3.79
CA SER A 92 17.81 -0.16 3.76
C SER A 92 17.28 -0.90 4.97
N TYR A 93 16.76 -2.10 4.77
CA TYR A 93 16.24 -2.94 5.82
C TYR A 93 17.39 -3.71 6.45
N ALA A 94 17.58 -3.52 7.76
CA ALA A 94 18.72 -4.08 8.49
C ALA A 94 18.64 -5.61 8.61
N SER A 95 17.44 -6.18 8.52
CA SER A 95 17.22 -7.63 8.49
C SER A 95 17.32 -8.17 7.07
N ASP A 96 17.91 -9.35 6.92
CA ASP A 96 17.90 -10.07 5.64
C ASP A 96 16.51 -10.62 5.30
N ASP A 97 15.66 -10.84 6.32
CA ASP A 97 14.28 -11.26 6.13
C ASP A 97 13.39 -10.09 5.70
N ARG A 98 13.11 -10.03 4.40
CA ARG A 98 12.25 -9.04 3.75
C ARG A 98 10.79 -9.51 3.62
N SER A 99 10.40 -10.59 4.28
CA SER A 99 9.05 -11.18 4.16
C SER A 99 7.96 -10.14 4.40
N VAL A 100 8.09 -9.30 5.43
CA VAL A 100 7.14 -8.22 5.71
C VAL A 100 7.04 -7.22 4.55
N LEU A 101 8.17 -6.77 4.00
CA LEU A 101 8.21 -5.79 2.91
C LEU A 101 7.57 -6.34 1.63
N ASN A 102 7.72 -7.64 1.37
CA ASN A 102 7.13 -8.30 0.22
C ASN A 102 5.60 -8.34 0.25
N THR A 103 4.98 -8.16 1.42
CA THR A 103 3.51 -8.10 1.58
C THR A 103 2.94 -6.68 1.46
N LEU A 104 3.81 -5.67 1.41
CA LEU A 104 3.41 -4.27 1.35
C LEU A 104 3.14 -3.84 -0.09
N GLU A 105 2.18 -2.94 -0.24
CA GLU A 105 1.82 -2.27 -1.48
C GLU A 105 2.09 -0.76 -1.39
N ASP A 106 2.20 -0.11 -2.55
CA ASP A 106 2.41 1.34 -2.61
C ASP A 106 1.24 2.05 -1.93
N GLY A 107 1.56 2.85 -0.92
CA GLY A 107 0.61 3.60 -0.11
C GLY A 107 0.13 2.90 1.16
N ASP A 108 0.59 1.68 1.47
CA ASP A 108 0.33 1.05 2.77
C ASP A 108 0.84 1.93 3.91
N ALA A 109 0.02 2.12 4.94
CA ALA A 109 0.43 2.87 6.13
C ALA A 109 1.20 1.94 7.07
N VAL A 110 2.39 2.34 7.45
CA VAL A 110 3.34 1.51 8.20
C VAL A 110 3.93 2.27 9.38
N SER A 111 4.25 1.55 10.45
CA SER A 111 5.16 2.01 11.51
C SER A 111 6.54 1.39 11.26
N MET A 112 7.58 2.21 11.25
CA MET A 112 8.95 1.77 11.06
C MET A 112 9.86 2.27 12.17
N LYS A 113 10.72 1.36 12.65
CA LYS A 113 11.81 1.66 13.57
C LYS A 113 13.03 2.08 12.76
N THR A 114 13.29 3.38 12.71
CA THR A 114 14.32 4.01 11.88
C THR A 114 15.52 4.44 12.69
N GLY A 115 16.72 4.33 12.12
CA GLY A 115 17.90 5.02 12.63
C GLY A 115 17.90 6.51 12.27
N LEU A 116 19.03 7.19 12.48
CA LEU A 116 19.21 8.58 12.07
C LEU A 116 18.91 8.77 10.59
N ILE A 117 18.01 9.72 10.29
CA ILE A 117 17.68 10.09 8.91
C ILE A 117 18.70 11.13 8.44
N MET A 118 19.43 10.78 7.40
CA MET A 118 20.37 11.69 6.74
C MET A 118 19.60 12.78 6.01
N GLU A 119 20.04 14.03 6.17
CA GLU A 119 19.49 15.22 5.50
C GLU A 119 19.87 15.27 4.00
N THR A 120 19.41 14.27 3.25
CA THR A 120 19.49 14.19 1.78
C THR A 120 18.09 14.27 1.18
N TRP A 121 17.98 14.33 -0.15
CA TRP A 121 16.69 14.25 -0.83
C TRP A 121 16.67 13.16 -1.92
N PRO A 122 15.83 12.12 -1.80
CA PRO A 122 15.13 11.71 -0.57
C PRO A 122 16.08 11.51 0.61
N GLY A 123 15.57 11.58 1.84
CA GLY A 123 16.36 11.24 3.03
C GLY A 123 16.88 9.81 2.96
N GLN A 124 17.89 9.46 3.75
CA GLN A 124 18.37 8.08 3.82
C GLN A 124 18.42 7.58 5.26
N THR A 125 17.95 6.36 5.50
CA THR A 125 18.01 5.73 6.82
C THR A 125 18.16 4.22 6.76
N THR A 126 18.40 3.60 7.91
CA THR A 126 18.33 2.16 8.12
C THR A 126 17.07 1.84 8.93
N VAL A 127 16.29 0.86 8.49
CA VAL A 127 15.07 0.39 9.18
C VAL A 127 15.35 -0.94 9.87
N TYR A 128 15.02 -1.03 11.16
CA TYR A 128 15.23 -2.20 12.02
C TYR A 128 13.97 -3.02 12.26
N GLY A 129 12.80 -2.46 11.94
CA GLY A 129 11.52 -3.13 12.06
C GLY A 129 10.44 -2.38 11.29
N CYS A 130 9.49 -3.14 10.76
CA CYS A 130 8.36 -2.61 9.99
C CYS A 130 7.09 -3.35 10.40
N GLU A 131 6.04 -2.60 10.68
CA GLU A 131 4.71 -3.12 11.00
C GLU A 131 3.68 -2.45 10.08
N LEU A 132 2.83 -3.26 9.45
CA LEU A 132 1.70 -2.77 8.66
C LEU A 132 0.61 -2.30 9.63
N LEU A 133 0.20 -1.04 9.52
CA LEU A 133 -0.87 -0.46 10.34
C LEU A 133 -2.23 -0.59 9.66
N ARG A 134 -2.31 -0.16 8.39
CA ARG A 134 -3.51 -0.29 7.55
C ARG A 134 -3.13 -0.41 6.09
N LYS A 135 -3.94 -1.13 5.32
CA LYS A 135 -3.83 -1.12 3.86
C LYS A 135 -4.13 0.27 3.34
N GLY A 136 -3.37 0.69 2.33
CA GLY A 136 -3.52 1.99 1.74
C GLY A 136 -3.30 1.95 0.23
N SER A 137 -3.40 3.13 -0.38
CA SER A 137 -3.28 3.29 -1.82
C SER A 137 -2.26 4.37 -2.12
N ARG A 138 -1.55 4.23 -3.24
CA ARG A 138 -0.63 5.24 -3.77
C ARG A 138 -1.29 6.62 -3.92
N ALA A 139 -2.62 6.66 -4.13
CA ALA A 139 -3.40 7.90 -4.18
C ALA A 139 -3.39 8.69 -2.87
N SER A 140 -3.08 8.06 -1.73
CA SER A 140 -2.95 8.72 -0.42
C SER A 140 -1.64 9.51 -0.24
N ILE A 141 -0.75 9.47 -1.24
CA ILE A 141 0.54 10.16 -1.23
C ILE A 141 0.43 11.39 -2.12
N ASP A 142 0.98 12.52 -1.65
CA ASP A 142 1.02 13.77 -2.39
C ASP A 142 1.51 13.56 -3.85
N PRO A 143 0.73 13.99 -4.86
CA PRO A 143 1.09 13.83 -6.26
C PRO A 143 2.41 14.48 -6.66
N HIS A 144 2.79 15.62 -6.03
CA HIS A 144 4.06 16.29 -6.32
C HIS A 144 5.27 15.49 -5.82
N THR A 145 5.13 14.83 -4.68
CA THR A 145 6.12 13.91 -4.11
C THR A 145 6.33 12.72 -5.03
N LEU A 146 5.23 12.08 -5.48
CA LEU A 146 5.29 10.97 -6.43
C LEU A 146 5.96 11.38 -7.75
N ALA A 147 5.58 12.54 -8.29
CA ALA A 147 6.16 13.06 -9.53
C ALA A 147 7.68 13.28 -9.40
N SER A 148 8.12 13.86 -8.29
CA SER A 148 9.55 14.09 -8.01
C SER A 148 10.32 12.76 -7.91
N LEU A 149 9.80 11.79 -7.17
CA LEU A 149 10.43 10.47 -7.03
C LEU A 149 10.49 9.70 -8.37
N MET A 150 9.44 9.81 -9.19
CA MET A 150 9.42 9.23 -10.54
C MET A 150 10.44 9.89 -11.47
N GLU A 151 10.58 11.22 -11.44
CA GLU A 151 11.54 11.97 -12.26
C GLU A 151 12.98 11.59 -11.90
N MET A 152 13.24 11.41 -10.60
CA MET A 152 14.53 10.93 -10.08
C MET A 152 14.76 9.43 -10.29
N GLY A 153 13.78 8.71 -10.83
CA GLY A 153 13.84 7.27 -11.06
C GLY A 153 13.97 6.45 -9.78
N GLN A 154 13.49 6.97 -8.64
CA GLN A 154 13.49 6.29 -7.33
C GLN A 154 12.30 5.33 -7.18
N ILE A 155 11.21 5.58 -7.89
CA ILE A 155 10.05 4.69 -7.96
C ILE A 155 9.68 4.44 -9.42
N GLU A 156 9.02 3.31 -9.67
CA GLU A 156 8.52 3.04 -11.01
C GLU A 156 7.47 4.07 -11.40
N LYS A 157 7.48 4.42 -12.68
CA LYS A 157 6.41 5.19 -13.32
C LYS A 157 5.17 4.28 -13.41
N ALA A 158 4.38 4.25 -12.35
CA ALA A 158 3.07 3.63 -12.37
C ALA A 158 2.05 4.61 -12.96
N PRO A 159 1.11 4.14 -13.79
CA PRO A 159 0.00 4.98 -14.25
C PRO A 159 -0.71 5.57 -13.02
N LEU A 160 -1.11 6.84 -13.12
CA LEU A 160 -1.98 7.43 -12.11
C LEU A 160 -3.32 6.67 -12.10
N SER A 161 -4.07 6.80 -11.00
CA SER A 161 -5.45 6.30 -10.97
C SER A 161 -6.21 6.79 -12.21
N PRO A 162 -7.14 5.99 -12.76
CA PRO A 162 -7.97 6.46 -13.86
C PRO A 162 -8.69 7.76 -13.46
N MET A 163 -8.57 8.78 -14.29
CA MET A 163 -9.08 10.12 -14.06
C MET A 163 -9.59 10.75 -15.36
N PHE A 164 -10.59 11.61 -15.24
CA PHE A 164 -11.01 12.47 -16.32
C PHE A 164 -11.47 13.82 -15.79
N TYR A 165 -11.34 14.84 -16.64
CA TYR A 165 -11.75 16.19 -16.33
C TYR A 165 -12.99 16.54 -17.14
N ALA A 166 -14.08 16.89 -16.47
CA ALA A 166 -15.34 17.25 -17.10
C ALA A 166 -16.10 18.25 -16.25
N ARG A 167 -16.87 19.13 -16.88
CA ARG A 167 -17.70 20.13 -16.19
C ARG A 167 -16.88 21.00 -15.21
N ASP A 168 -15.64 21.31 -15.59
CA ASP A 168 -14.69 22.08 -14.79
C ASP A 168 -14.27 21.42 -13.47
N THR A 169 -14.44 20.09 -13.39
CA THR A 169 -14.13 19.27 -12.20
C THR A 169 -13.31 18.05 -12.60
N LEU A 170 -12.31 17.71 -11.78
CA LEU A 170 -11.55 16.47 -11.90
C LEU A 170 -12.27 15.34 -11.17
N PHE A 171 -12.46 14.22 -11.85
CA PHE A 171 -13.05 13.00 -11.29
C PHE A 171 -12.01 11.88 -11.26
N ILE A 172 -11.90 11.20 -10.13
CA ILE A 172 -10.92 10.14 -9.86
C ILE A 172 -11.65 8.82 -9.63
N SER A 173 -11.18 7.73 -10.24
CA SER A 173 -11.73 6.38 -10.04
C SER A 173 -11.64 5.99 -8.57
N THR A 174 -12.73 5.42 -8.05
CA THR A 174 -12.72 4.75 -6.74
C THR A 174 -12.49 3.25 -6.87
N ASP A 175 -12.36 2.74 -8.10
CA ASP A 175 -12.33 1.31 -8.48
C ASP A 175 -13.54 0.49 -8.02
N ARG A 176 -14.57 1.16 -7.48
CA ARG A 176 -15.84 0.54 -7.06
C ARG A 176 -16.82 0.51 -8.21
N ALA A 177 -17.75 -0.46 -8.17
CA ALA A 177 -18.84 -0.52 -9.13
C ALA A 177 -19.83 0.63 -8.91
N ALA A 178 -20.24 1.26 -10.01
CA ALA A 178 -21.36 2.20 -10.03
C ALA A 178 -22.62 1.52 -10.56
N HIS A 179 -23.78 1.94 -10.05
CA HIS A 179 -25.08 1.41 -10.43
C HIS A 179 -25.97 2.56 -10.93
N PRO A 180 -25.71 3.10 -12.14
CA PRO A 180 -26.51 4.20 -12.67
C PRO A 180 -27.96 3.78 -12.88
N THR A 181 -28.90 4.66 -12.50
CA THR A 181 -30.34 4.40 -12.62
C THR A 181 -30.84 4.51 -14.07
N CYS A 182 -30.09 5.20 -14.94
CA CYS A 182 -30.35 5.29 -16.38
C CYS A 182 -29.08 4.99 -17.17
N GLY A 183 -29.22 4.44 -18.38
CA GLY A 183 -28.08 4.13 -19.26
C GLY A 183 -27.78 5.22 -20.30
N THR A 184 -28.29 6.44 -20.12
CA THR A 184 -28.05 7.54 -21.07
C THR A 184 -26.78 8.28 -20.66
N GLU A 185 -25.80 8.29 -21.56
CA GLU A 185 -24.53 8.98 -21.39
C GLU A 185 -24.75 10.51 -21.46
N ASP A 186 -24.19 11.26 -20.50
CA ASP A 186 -24.26 12.73 -20.45
C ASP A 186 -23.18 13.39 -21.29
N GLY A 187 -22.07 12.69 -21.49
CA GLY A 187 -20.93 13.16 -22.27
C GLY A 187 -19.94 12.03 -22.52
N SER A 188 -18.85 12.36 -23.20
CA SER A 188 -17.81 11.40 -23.55
C SER A 188 -16.41 12.01 -23.61
N PHE A 189 -15.39 11.17 -23.56
CA PHE A 189 -13.99 11.59 -23.63
C PHE A 189 -13.64 12.08 -25.03
N SER A 190 -13.08 13.28 -25.11
CA SER A 190 -12.71 13.93 -26.38
C SER A 190 -11.22 13.76 -26.72
N SER A 191 -10.39 13.55 -25.69
CA SER A 191 -8.94 13.40 -25.76
C SER A 191 -8.45 12.42 -24.69
N ILE A 192 -7.57 11.50 -25.08
CA ILE A 192 -6.88 10.60 -24.16
C ILE A 192 -5.43 11.06 -24.05
N ILE A 193 -4.99 11.35 -22.83
CA ILE A 193 -3.63 11.81 -22.51
C ILE A 193 -2.81 10.67 -21.87
N ASP A 194 -1.53 10.93 -21.64
CA ASP A 194 -0.64 9.96 -20.99
C ASP A 194 -1.20 9.55 -19.61
N PRO A 195 -1.26 8.24 -19.28
CA PRO A 195 -1.70 7.74 -17.98
C PRO A 195 -0.95 8.32 -16.78
N LEU A 196 0.24 8.88 -17.00
CA LEU A 196 1.06 9.53 -15.97
C LEU A 196 0.75 11.02 -15.78
N ILE A 197 -0.20 11.59 -16.53
CA ILE A 197 -0.56 13.01 -16.49
C ILE A 197 -1.97 13.18 -15.92
N VAL A 198 -2.13 14.13 -15.00
CA VAL A 198 -3.43 14.53 -14.47
C VAL A 198 -4.19 15.33 -15.54
N PRO A 199 -5.40 14.91 -15.93
CA PRO A 199 -6.26 15.68 -16.84
C PRO A 199 -6.57 17.07 -16.29
N SER A 200 -6.54 18.11 -17.14
CA SER A 200 -6.73 19.50 -16.73
C SER A 200 -7.69 20.30 -17.62
N GLU A 201 -8.19 19.71 -18.71
CA GLU A 201 -9.15 20.35 -19.60
C GLU A 201 -10.37 19.44 -19.82
N ASN A 202 -11.54 20.06 -20.01
CA ASN A 202 -12.79 19.34 -20.23
C ASN A 202 -12.70 18.33 -21.38
N GLY A 203 -13.08 17.09 -21.09
CA GLY A 203 -13.06 15.97 -22.01
C GLY A 203 -11.70 15.28 -22.13
N GLN A 204 -10.69 15.64 -21.33
CA GLN A 204 -9.46 14.86 -21.20
C GLN A 204 -9.65 13.70 -20.22
N ALA A 205 -9.12 12.53 -20.56
CA ALA A 205 -8.99 11.39 -19.66
C ALA A 205 -7.59 10.78 -19.80
N ASN A 206 -7.02 10.25 -18.72
CA ASN A 206 -5.72 9.55 -18.74
C ASN A 206 -5.87 8.02 -18.93
N PHE A 207 -7.10 7.56 -19.20
CA PHE A 207 -7.48 6.17 -19.33
C PHE A 207 -8.56 6.01 -20.40
N GLY A 208 -8.87 4.75 -20.75
CA GLY A 208 -9.96 4.44 -21.67
C GLY A 208 -9.69 4.88 -23.12
N GLY A 209 -10.76 4.98 -23.88
CA GLY A 209 -10.78 5.32 -25.29
C GLY A 209 -11.51 6.63 -25.58
N LYS A 210 -11.10 7.30 -26.65
CA LYS A 210 -11.83 8.46 -27.14
C LYS A 210 -13.25 8.05 -27.55
N GLY A 211 -14.24 8.77 -27.02
CA GLY A 211 -15.66 8.48 -27.21
C GLY A 211 -16.29 7.62 -26.11
N ASP A 212 -15.51 7.12 -25.14
CA ASP A 212 -16.07 6.45 -23.97
C ASP A 212 -16.95 7.43 -23.19
N GLY A 213 -18.16 6.97 -22.86
CA GLY A 213 -19.20 7.78 -22.24
C GLY A 213 -19.19 7.72 -20.72
N TYR A 214 -19.70 8.78 -20.10
CA TYR A 214 -19.93 8.88 -18.67
C TYR A 214 -21.37 9.31 -18.36
N ILE A 215 -21.84 8.95 -17.17
CA ILE A 215 -23.18 9.24 -16.66
C ILE A 215 -23.05 9.94 -15.30
N SER A 216 -23.76 11.05 -15.13
CA SER A 216 -23.82 11.80 -13.88
C SER A 216 -24.73 11.07 -12.89
N LEU A 217 -24.19 10.75 -11.72
CA LEU A 217 -24.95 10.14 -10.63
C LEU A 217 -25.41 11.21 -9.64
N TRP A 218 -24.52 12.16 -9.34
CA TRP A 218 -24.75 13.26 -8.42
C TRP A 218 -23.76 14.42 -8.69
N ASP A 219 -23.92 15.54 -7.99
CA ASP A 219 -22.97 16.66 -8.05
C ASP A 219 -21.64 16.25 -7.41
N GLY A 220 -20.69 15.84 -8.25
CA GLY A 220 -19.41 15.27 -7.80
C GLY A 220 -19.30 13.74 -7.92
N ALA A 221 -20.30 13.07 -8.52
CA ALA A 221 -20.24 11.62 -8.77
C ALA A 221 -20.60 11.25 -10.20
N MET A 222 -19.76 10.43 -10.83
CA MET A 222 -19.87 9.99 -12.21
C MET A 222 -19.69 8.48 -12.32
N ALA A 223 -20.38 7.87 -13.29
CA ALA A 223 -20.22 6.48 -13.68
C ALA A 223 -19.60 6.42 -15.08
N VAL A 224 -18.50 5.69 -15.25
CA VAL A 224 -17.87 5.46 -16.56
C VAL A 224 -18.05 4.00 -16.94
N ARG A 225 -18.48 3.73 -18.18
CA ARG A 225 -18.64 2.35 -18.65
C ARG A 225 -17.29 1.73 -18.98
N THR A 226 -16.95 0.65 -18.29
CA THR A 226 -15.73 -0.14 -18.53
C THR A 226 -16.15 -1.57 -18.89
N GLY A 227 -16.24 -1.86 -20.19
CA GLY A 227 -16.78 -3.15 -20.65
C GLY A 227 -18.28 -3.28 -20.36
N ASP A 228 -18.67 -4.29 -19.58
CA ASP A 228 -20.06 -4.59 -19.23
C ASP A 228 -20.51 -3.99 -17.88
N SER A 229 -19.61 -3.34 -17.15
CA SER A 229 -19.89 -2.71 -15.85
C SER A 229 -19.60 -1.20 -15.88
N TYR A 230 -20.09 -0.51 -14.85
CA TYR A 230 -19.77 0.89 -14.61
C TYR A 230 -18.84 0.99 -13.41
N THR A 231 -17.83 1.84 -13.51
CA THR A 231 -16.92 2.19 -12.41
C THR A 231 -17.30 3.56 -11.87
N LEU A 232 -17.27 3.71 -10.56
CA LEU A 232 -17.56 4.96 -9.86
C LEU A 232 -16.34 5.88 -9.88
N PHE A 233 -16.58 7.15 -10.19
CA PHE A 233 -15.60 8.23 -10.13
C PHE A 233 -16.17 9.37 -9.30
N LEU A 234 -15.37 9.88 -8.37
CA LEU A 234 -15.75 10.96 -7.47
C LEU A 234 -14.85 12.18 -7.68
N SER A 235 -15.40 13.37 -7.48
CA SER A 235 -14.61 14.58 -7.35
C SER A 235 -14.11 14.76 -5.93
N ASP A 236 -13.12 15.64 -5.76
CA ASP A 236 -12.65 16.07 -4.45
C ASP A 236 -13.82 16.59 -3.57
N GLY A 237 -13.79 16.26 -2.27
CA GLY A 237 -14.84 16.62 -1.32
C GLY A 237 -16.16 15.84 -1.46
N THR A 238 -16.23 14.80 -2.31
CA THR A 238 -17.42 13.97 -2.49
C THR A 238 -17.16 12.53 -2.05
N VAL A 239 -18.04 11.99 -1.20
CA VAL A 239 -17.99 10.61 -0.73
C VAL A 239 -19.28 9.85 -1.05
N GLU A 240 -19.19 8.52 -1.06
CA GLU A 240 -20.31 7.62 -1.36
C GLU A 240 -20.45 6.53 -0.29
N TYR A 241 -21.70 6.25 0.06
CA TYR A 241 -22.13 5.15 0.93
C TYR A 241 -23.40 4.49 0.37
N GLU A 242 -23.29 3.24 -0.07
CA GLU A 242 -24.41 2.41 -0.56
C GLU A 242 -25.28 3.07 -1.65
N GLY A 243 -24.64 3.78 -2.58
CA GLY A 243 -25.28 4.52 -3.68
C GLY A 243 -25.80 5.90 -3.30
N HIS A 244 -25.63 6.33 -2.05
CA HIS A 244 -25.90 7.68 -1.59
C HIS A 244 -24.62 8.50 -1.59
N PHE A 245 -24.71 9.75 -2.03
CA PHE A 245 -23.58 10.66 -2.13
C PHE A 245 -23.71 11.82 -1.15
N PHE A 246 -22.59 12.25 -0.61
CA PHE A 246 -22.50 13.30 0.41
C PHE A 246 -21.32 14.22 0.10
N GLN A 247 -21.46 15.50 0.49
CA GLN A 247 -20.31 16.40 0.56
C GLN A 247 -19.56 16.09 1.86
N GLU A 248 -18.24 16.00 1.80
CA GLU A 248 -17.41 15.77 2.99
C GLU A 248 -17.58 16.87 4.03
N SER A 249 -17.83 18.11 3.59
CA SER A 249 -18.07 19.26 4.47
C SER A 249 -19.34 19.13 5.33
N ASP A 250 -20.27 18.25 4.92
CA ASP A 250 -21.52 18.02 5.63
C ASP A 250 -21.40 16.90 6.67
N LEU A 251 -20.25 16.21 6.73
CA LEU A 251 -20.00 15.08 7.60
C LEU A 251 -18.98 15.40 8.70
N SER A 252 -19.10 14.72 9.83
CA SER A 252 -18.08 14.74 10.89
C SER A 252 -16.81 13.99 10.47
N GLU A 253 -15.67 14.40 11.04
CA GLU A 253 -14.38 13.72 10.86
C GLU A 253 -14.47 12.23 11.22
N ASP A 254 -15.12 11.90 12.35
CA ASP A 254 -15.40 10.51 12.76
C ASP A 254 -16.15 9.71 11.68
N THR A 255 -17.09 10.35 10.96
CA THR A 255 -17.85 9.70 9.89
C THR A 255 -17.00 9.49 8.64
N LEU A 256 -16.11 10.44 8.33
CA LEU A 256 -15.18 10.33 7.20
C LEU A 256 -14.13 9.23 7.45
N GLU A 257 -13.58 9.13 8.65
CA GLU A 257 -12.68 8.03 9.02
C GLU A 257 -13.39 6.68 8.93
N TRP A 258 -14.64 6.62 9.40
CA TRP A 258 -15.46 5.40 9.27
C TRP A 258 -15.71 5.05 7.80
N LEU A 259 -15.95 6.03 6.92
CA LEU A 259 -16.12 5.82 5.49
C LEU A 259 -14.83 5.38 4.81
N GLU A 260 -13.68 5.94 5.15
CA GLU A 260 -12.38 5.51 4.65
C GLU A 260 -12.16 4.03 4.99
N PHE A 261 -12.44 3.66 6.24
CA PHE A 261 -12.39 2.27 6.69
C PHE A 261 -13.37 1.37 5.93
N TYR A 262 -14.67 1.72 5.92
CA TYR A 262 -15.72 0.92 5.30
C TYR A 262 -15.48 0.73 3.79
N ASN A 263 -15.05 1.78 3.09
CA ASN A 263 -14.79 1.73 1.66
C ASN A 263 -13.47 1.01 1.29
N GLY A 264 -12.55 0.86 2.24
CA GLY A 264 -11.33 0.05 2.08
C GLY A 264 -11.55 -1.46 2.29
N LEU A 265 -12.71 -1.88 2.80
CA LEU A 265 -13.02 -3.30 3.00
C LEU A 265 -13.48 -3.97 1.70
N PRO A 266 -13.17 -5.28 1.51
CA PRO A 266 -13.81 -6.10 0.50
C PRO A 266 -15.34 -6.07 0.62
N GLU A 267 -16.04 -6.26 -0.50
CA GLU A 267 -17.52 -6.21 -0.54
C GLU A 267 -18.17 -7.20 0.45
N GLU A 268 -17.60 -8.40 0.59
CA GLU A 268 -18.08 -9.42 1.52
C GLU A 268 -17.99 -8.96 2.99
N ASP A 269 -16.94 -8.23 3.35
CA ASP A 269 -16.69 -7.75 4.72
C ASP A 269 -17.57 -6.54 5.05
N ARG A 270 -17.87 -5.70 4.06
CA ARG A 270 -18.79 -4.55 4.20
C ARG A 270 -20.17 -4.98 4.68
N LEU A 271 -20.66 -6.13 4.22
CA LEU A 271 -21.96 -6.70 4.60
C LEU A 271 -22.02 -7.12 6.08
N SER A 272 -20.87 -7.27 6.74
CA SER A 272 -20.77 -7.67 8.15
C SER A 272 -20.73 -6.49 9.12
N ILE A 273 -20.61 -5.26 8.60
CA ILE A 273 -20.58 -4.04 9.42
C ILE A 273 -22.00 -3.70 9.87
N SER A 274 -22.21 -3.69 11.19
CA SER A 274 -23.53 -3.43 11.80
C SER A 274 -23.71 -2.01 12.32
N TYR A 275 -22.62 -1.30 12.59
CA TYR A 275 -22.64 0.08 13.02
C TYR A 275 -22.57 1.00 11.81
N VAL A 276 -23.54 1.90 11.67
CA VAL A 276 -23.58 2.93 10.63
C VAL A 276 -23.72 4.30 11.31
N PRO A 277 -22.82 5.26 11.03
CA PRO A 277 -22.95 6.63 11.51
C PRO A 277 -24.30 7.25 11.17
N HIS A 278 -24.90 7.94 12.16
CA HIS A 278 -26.24 8.51 12.03
C HIS A 278 -26.39 9.54 10.89
N GLU A 279 -25.30 10.19 10.50
CA GLU A 279 -25.24 11.19 9.42
C GLU A 279 -25.47 10.56 8.04
N LEU A 280 -25.13 9.27 7.88
CA LEU A 280 -25.30 8.51 6.64
C LEU A 280 -26.69 7.86 6.53
N LEU A 281 -27.42 7.80 7.64
CA LEU A 281 -28.76 7.22 7.63
C LEU A 281 -29.71 8.09 6.80
N PRO A 282 -30.68 7.47 6.10
CA PRO A 282 -31.70 8.23 5.39
C PRO A 282 -32.39 9.18 6.39
N LYS A 283 -32.29 10.48 6.14
CA LYS A 283 -33.06 11.47 6.91
C LYS A 283 -34.53 11.15 6.67
N GLY A 284 -35.19 10.55 7.68
CA GLY A 284 -36.58 10.15 7.58
C GLY A 284 -37.42 11.34 7.11
N ASP A 285 -38.06 11.19 5.95
CA ASP A 285 -39.01 12.17 5.46
C ASP A 285 -40.19 12.22 6.46
N PRO A 286 -40.52 13.37 7.10
CA PRO A 286 -41.66 13.46 8.02
C PRO A 286 -43.03 13.41 7.30
N GLY A 287 -43.11 12.72 6.16
CA GLY A 287 -44.14 12.92 5.13
C GLY A 287 -44.89 11.69 4.66
N THR A 288 -44.99 10.59 5.42
CA THR A 288 -45.95 9.51 5.10
C THR A 288 -46.55 8.82 6.34
N ALA A 289 -47.14 9.61 7.24
CA ALA A 289 -48.25 9.08 8.02
C ALA A 289 -49.47 8.95 7.08
N LYS A 290 -49.65 7.78 6.45
CA LYS A 290 -50.94 7.43 5.87
C LYS A 290 -51.94 7.26 7.01
N GLU A 291 -52.70 8.31 7.25
CA GLU A 291 -53.90 8.32 8.08
C GLU A 291 -54.83 7.21 7.56
N THR A 292 -54.95 6.13 8.32
CA THR A 292 -55.94 5.09 8.08
C THR A 292 -57.31 5.66 8.38
N ASP A 293 -58.02 6.04 7.31
CA ASP A 293 -59.42 6.39 7.36
C ASP A 293 -60.21 5.19 7.93
N SER A 294 -60.92 5.43 9.03
CA SER A 294 -61.77 4.43 9.68
C SER A 294 -63.11 4.37 8.95
N PRO A 295 -63.72 3.19 8.77
CA PRO A 295 -64.99 3.09 8.07
C PRO A 295 -66.13 3.66 8.93
N VAL A 296 -66.88 4.61 8.37
CA VAL A 296 -68.16 5.05 8.93
C VAL A 296 -69.19 3.93 8.72
N SER A 297 -69.93 3.64 9.79
CA SER A 297 -70.97 2.60 9.91
C SER A 297 -72.16 2.77 8.97
#